data_AF-A0A2D6VGT7-F1
#
_entry.id   AF-A0A2D6VGT7-F1
#
_cell.length_a   1.000
_cell.length_b   1.000
_cell.length_c   1.000
_cell.angle_alpha   90.00
_cell.angle_beta   90.00
_cell.angle_gamma   90.00
#
_symmetry.space_group_name_H-M   'P 1'
#
loop_
_entity.id
_entity.type
_entity.pdbx_description
1 polymer ?
#
loop_
_entity_poly.entity_id
_entity_poly.type
_entity_poly.pdbx_seq_one_letter_code
_entity_poly.pdbx_strand_id
1 'polypeptide(L)' 'MKYICEKCFDLNNGVTHTKGSIFIEIILWICFIAPGVIYSIWRLTTRGKVCKICKEKTLVALSTPRGKMLSEKSEEYR' A
#
# COMPACT_ATOMS: atom_id res chain seq x y z
N MET A 1 7.74 -7.51 -10.54
CA MET A 1 8.52 -7.65 -9.29
C MET A 1 7.64 -8.36 -8.28
N LYS A 2 8.12 -9.47 -7.72
CA LYS A 2 7.40 -10.23 -6.67
C LYS A 2 7.77 -9.66 -5.30
N TYR A 3 6.77 -9.39 -4.45
CA TYR A 3 6.95 -8.98 -3.07
C TYR A 3 6.45 -10.06 -2.13
N ILE A 4 6.96 -10.07 -0.90
CA ILE A 4 6.46 -10.91 0.19
C ILE A 4 5.96 -10.01 1.32
N CYS A 5 4.83 -10.40 1.89
CA CYS A 5 4.19 -9.75 3.02
C CYS A 5 4.82 -10.21 4.34
N GLU A 6 5.30 -9.30 5.19
CA GLU A 6 5.91 -9.69 6.49
C GLU A 6 4.91 -10.28 7.49
N LYS A 7 3.62 -9.92 7.37
CA LYS A 7 2.59 -10.39 8.29
C LYS A 7 1.89 -11.66 7.89
N CYS A 8 1.67 -11.81 6.60
CA CYS A 8 0.86 -12.87 6.01
C CYS A 8 1.69 -13.85 5.21
N PHE A 9 2.99 -13.58 5.04
CA PHE A 9 3.97 -14.41 4.34
C PHE A 9 3.61 -14.75 2.89
N ASP A 10 2.58 -14.09 2.35
CA ASP A 10 2.07 -14.35 1.02
C ASP A 10 2.90 -13.62 -0.05
N LEU A 11 3.17 -14.34 -1.14
CA LEU A 11 3.90 -13.88 -2.31
C LEU A 11 2.94 -13.16 -3.26
N ASN A 12 3.00 -11.84 -3.28
CA ASN A 12 2.12 -11.04 -4.10
C ASN A 12 2.85 -9.85 -4.73
N ASN A 13 2.37 -9.35 -5.87
CA ASN A 13 2.99 -8.22 -6.56
C ASN A 13 2.74 -6.86 -5.89
N GLY A 14 2.05 -6.84 -4.74
CA GLY A 14 1.59 -5.62 -4.09
C GLY A 14 0.48 -4.96 -4.90
N VAL A 15 -0.61 -4.56 -4.24
CA VAL A 15 -1.66 -3.77 -4.89
C VAL A 15 -1.52 -2.32 -4.48
N THR A 16 -1.59 -1.42 -5.45
CA THR A 16 -1.62 0.01 -5.16
C THR A 16 -2.99 0.33 -4.57
N HIS A 17 -3.03 0.63 -3.27
CA HIS A 17 -4.27 1.02 -2.62
C HIS A 17 -4.22 2.51 -2.33
N THR A 18 -5.19 3.22 -2.88
CA THR A 18 -5.36 4.66 -2.65
C THR A 18 -6.48 4.80 -1.63
N LYS A 19 -6.20 5.34 -0.45
CA LYS A 19 -7.25 5.73 0.49
C LYS A 19 -7.76 7.11 0.08
N GLY A 20 -9.07 7.24 -0.11
CA GLY A 20 -9.73 8.50 -0.43
C GLY A 20 -10.60 8.44 -1.69
N SER A 21 -11.75 9.10 -1.62
CA SER A 21 -12.71 9.23 -2.71
C SER A 21 -12.48 10.54 -3.46
N ILE A 22 -12.34 10.46 -4.78
CA ILE A 22 -12.29 11.63 -5.70
C ILE A 22 -13.49 12.57 -5.48
N PHE A 23 -14.63 12.02 -5.05
CA PHE A 23 -15.84 12.77 -4.78
C PHE A 23 -15.66 13.87 -3.72
N ILE A 24 -14.87 13.63 -2.67
CA ILE A 24 -14.58 14.64 -1.64
C ILE A 24 -13.69 15.74 -2.19
N GLU A 25 -12.70 15.41 -3.04
CA GLU A 25 -11.86 16.42 -3.69
C GLU A 25 -12.69 17.40 -4.53
N ILE A 26 -13.68 16.88 -5.28
CA ILE A 26 -14.55 17.69 -6.14
C ILE A 26 -15.44 18.63 -5.32
N ILE A 27 -16.05 18.13 -4.23
CA ILE A 27 -16.90 18.94 -3.34
C ILE A 27 -16.07 20.05 -2.67
N LEU A 28 -14.86 19.74 -2.18
CA LEU A 28 -14.01 20.75 -1.55
C LEU A 28 -13.61 21.85 -2.54
N TRP A 29 -13.27 21.51 -3.78
CA TRP A 29 -12.94 22.49 -4.81
C TRP A 29 -14.09 23.44 -5.15
N ILE A 30 -15.33 22.97 -5.10
CA ILE A 30 -16.53 23.79 -5.37
C ILE A 30 -16.86 24.70 -4.19
N CYS A 31 -16.60 24.28 -2.94
CA CYS A 31 -16.94 25.08 -1.76
C CYS A 31 -15.83 26.05 -1.34
N PHE A 32 -14.54 25.67 -1.37
CA PHE A 32 -13.40 26.52 -1.01
C PHE A 32 -12.10 25.91 -1.56
N ILE A 33 -11.31 26.66 -2.33
CA ILE A 33 -10.09 26.15 -3.00
C ILE A 33 -9.05 25.63 -1.98
N ALA A 34 -8.86 26.33 -0.85
CA ALA A 34 -7.85 26.01 0.17
C ALA A 34 -7.91 24.57 0.76
N PRO A 35 -9.05 24.09 1.28
CA PRO A 35 -9.16 22.71 1.76
C PRO A 35 -8.97 21.68 0.65
N GLY A 36 -9.38 22.00 -0.60
CA GLY A 36 -9.19 21.12 -1.76
C GLY A 36 -7.73 20.79 -2.04
N VAL A 37 -6.84 21.79 -1.94
CA VAL A 37 -5.40 21.61 -2.17
C VAL A 37 -4.76 20.74 -1.07
N ILE A 38 -5.07 21.00 0.20
CA ILE A 38 -4.57 20.23 1.35
C ILE A 38 -5.01 18.76 1.24
N TYR A 39 -6.26 18.52 0.87
CA TYR A 39 -6.79 17.16 0.74
C TYR A 39 -6.12 16.40 -0.42
N SER A 40 -5.83 17.08 -1.54
CA SER A 40 -5.15 16.47 -2.68
C SER A 40 -3.70 16.07 -2.33
N ILE A 41 -2.97 16.90 -1.57
CA ILE A 41 -1.63 16.58 -1.05
C ILE A 41 -1.68 15.39 -0.08
N TRP A 42 -2.64 15.38 0.84
CA TRP A 42 -2.82 14.26 1.78
C TRP A 42 -3.15 12.96 1.04
N ARG A 43 -4.01 13.03 0.02
CA ARG A 43 -4.37 11.87 -0.79
C ARG A 43 -3.18 11.33 -1.59
N LEU A 44 -2.34 12.20 -2.15
CA LEU A 44 -1.11 11.78 -2.81
C LEU A 44 -0.16 11.08 -1.84
N THR A 45 0.01 11.66 -0.65
CA THR A 45 0.85 11.09 0.43
C THR A 45 0.34 9.74 0.91
N THR A 46 -0.98 9.49 0.83
CA THR A 46 -1.57 8.25 1.34
C THR A 46 -1.48 7.09 0.34
N ARG A 47 -1.20 7.35 -0.94
CA ARG A 47 -0.97 6.32 -1.97
C ARG A 47 0.21 5.45 -1.58
N GLY A 48 -0.04 4.16 -1.42
CA GLY A 48 1.00 3.20 -1.07
C GLY A 48 0.69 1.83 -1.64
N LYS A 49 1.76 1.06 -1.87
CA LYS A 49 1.63 -0.38 -2.15
C LYS A 49 1.24 -1.07 -0.85
N VAL A 50 0.20 -1.89 -0.90
CA VAL A 50 -0.25 -2.72 0.22
C VAL A 50 -0.37 -4.17 -0.24
N CYS A 51 -0.35 -5.08 0.72
CA CYS A 51 -0.60 -6.49 0.44
C CYS A 51 -2.05 -6.70 -0.03
N LYS A 52 -2.26 -7.59 -1.01
CA LYS A 52 -3.58 -7.90 -1.55
C LYS A 52 -4.43 -8.74 -0.59
N ILE A 53 -3.80 -9.52 0.28
CA ILE A 53 -4.48 -10.38 1.26
C ILE A 53 -4.78 -9.61 2.54
N CYS A 54 -3.74 -9.15 3.25
CA CYS A 54 -3.91 -8.52 4.56
C CYS A 54 -4.06 -6.99 4.52
N LYS A 55 -3.91 -6.35 3.35
CA LYS A 55 -3.97 -4.88 3.16
C LYS A 55 -2.92 -4.08 3.95
N GLU A 56 -1.90 -4.72 4.47
CA GLU A 56 -0.82 -4.06 5.21
C GLU A 56 0.24 -3.46 4.27
N LYS A 57 0.88 -2.35 4.68
CA LYS A 57 1.92 -1.65 3.88
C LYS A 57 3.30 -2.32 3.93
N THR A 58 3.46 -3.35 4.75
CA THR A 58 4.70 -4.12 4.99
C THR A 58 4.94 -5.13 3.87
N LEU A 59 5.32 -4.61 2.70
CA LEU A 59 5.74 -5.38 1.54
C LEU A 59 7.27 -5.31 1.39
N VAL A 60 7.92 -6.47 1.34
CA VAL A 60 9.37 -6.59 1.15
C VAL A 60 9.62 -7.22 -0.21
N ALA A 61 10.56 -6.66 -0.98
CA ALA A 61 10.92 -7.24 -2.28
C ALA A 61 11.72 -8.53 -2.08
N LEU A 62 11.37 -9.60 -2.81
CA LEU A 62 12.10 -10.89 -2.75
C LEU A 62 13.57 -10.80 -3.17
N SER A 63 13.92 -9.77 -3.93
CA SER A 63 15.30 -9.49 -4.33
C SER A 63 16.19 -9.02 -3.17
N THR A 64 15.62 -8.59 -2.05
CA THR A 64 16.38 -8.21 -0.86
C THR A 64 16.67 -9.42 0.04
N PRO A 65 17.78 -9.40 0.82
CA PRO A 65 18.11 -10.50 1.73
C PRO A 65 17.00 -10.79 2.76
N ARG A 66 16.30 -9.74 3.24
CA ARG A 66 15.12 -9.90 4.09
C ARG A 66 13.98 -10.64 3.40
N GLY A 67 13.73 -10.35 2.13
CA GLY A 67 12.69 -11.03 1.35
C GLY A 67 12.93 -12.53 1.24
N LYS A 68 14.20 -12.95 1.05
CA LYS A 68 14.58 -14.37 1.04
C LYS A 68 14.40 -15.06 2.39
N MET A 69 14.78 -14.40 3.50
CA MET A 69 14.53 -14.94 4.85
C MET A 69 13.04 -15.14 5.13
N LEU A 70 12.20 -14.20 4.71
CA LEU A 70 10.76 -14.30 4.90
C LEU A 70 10.14 -15.41 4.05
N SER A 71 10.64 -15.65 2.83
CA SER A 71 10.14 -16.75 2.01
C SER A 71 10.51 -18.10 2.59
N GLU A 72 11.74 -18.26 3.08
CA GLU A 72 12.20 -19.48 3.75
C GLU A 72 11.38 -19.76 5.02
N LYS A 73 11.11 -18.72 5.82
CA LYS A 73 10.26 -18.82 7.01
C LYS A 73 8.80 -19.18 6.70
N SER A 74 8.30 -18.82 5.51
CA SER A 74 6.95 -19.19 5.08
C SER A 74 6.83 -20.67 4.72
N GLU A 75 7.93 -21.29 4.25
CA GLU A 75 7.99 -22.72 3.94
C GLU A 75 8.10 -23.57 5.21
N GLU A 76 8.81 -23.09 6.24
CA GLU A 76 8.94 -23.80 7.52
C GLU A 76 7.61 -23.96 8.29
N TYR A 77 6.63 -23.07 8.06
CA TYR A 77 5.31 -23.13 8.69
C TYR A 77 4.25 -23.90 7.89
N ARG A 78 4.60 -24.44 6.72
CA ARG A 78 3.68 -25.10 5.79
C ARG A 78 3.79 -26.62 5.85
#